data_AF-A0A1W6SKT8-F1
#
_entry.id   AF-A0A1W6SKT8-F1
#
_cell.length_a   1.000
_cell.length_b   1.000
_cell.length_c   1.000
_cell.angle_alpha   90.00
_cell.angle_beta   90.00
_cell.angle_gamma   90.00
#
_symmetry.space_group_name_H-M   'P 1'
#
loop_
_entity.id
_entity.type
_entity.pdbx_description
1 polymer ?
#
loop_
_entity_poly.entity_id
_entity_poly.type
_entity_poly.pdbx_seq_one_letter_code
_entity_poly.pdbx_strand_id
1 'polypeptide(L)'
;MNEYTDQISGYFNQVPMWPLVLLAVAIVFSGIYELFHRRQRAHAIDDFRSAILSTLSGLYPEPTNWPKSIDTYLCARLPVMQEIIDDFKPTVRQESLPAYNRDWDNYYQFCRAEITDDKCTAAELNPGTEPDPKKKFHTLVSNLLRHAN
;
A
#
# COMPACT_ATOMS: atom_id res chain seq x y z
N MET A 1 -55.16 17.99 -8.45
CA MET A 1 -53.68 18.02 -8.54
C MET A 1 -53.07 19.31 -7.97
N ASN A 2 -53.75 20.46 -8.09
CA ASN A 2 -53.34 21.74 -7.45
C ASN A 2 -53.39 21.71 -5.91
N GLU A 3 -54.40 21.08 -5.32
CA GLU A 3 -54.60 21.13 -3.86
C GLU A 3 -53.44 20.47 -3.08
N TYR A 4 -52.90 19.35 -3.58
CA TYR A 4 -51.72 18.69 -3.01
C TYR A 4 -50.44 19.52 -3.16
N THR A 5 -50.27 20.22 -4.28
CA THR A 5 -49.08 21.06 -4.52
C THR A 5 -49.13 22.35 -3.72
N ASP A 6 -50.31 22.94 -3.55
CA ASP A 6 -50.53 24.10 -2.68
C ASP A 6 -50.26 23.76 -1.21
N GLN A 7 -50.71 22.59 -0.74
CA GLN A 7 -50.47 22.13 0.63
C GLN A 7 -48.98 21.90 0.92
N ILE A 8 -48.25 21.31 -0.04
CA ILE A 8 -46.80 21.10 0.07
C ILE A 8 -46.06 22.44 0.08
N SER A 9 -46.47 23.40 -0.76
CA SER A 9 -45.85 24.73 -0.80
C SER A 9 -46.09 25.54 0.49
N GLY A 10 -47.29 25.42 1.07
CA GLY A 10 -47.64 26.05 2.34
C GLY A 10 -46.79 25.55 3.50
N TYR A 11 -46.48 24.24 3.52
CA TYR A 11 -45.55 23.67 4.49
C TYR A 11 -44.15 24.28 4.37
N PHE A 12 -43.58 24.36 3.16
CA PHE A 12 -42.24 24.93 2.93
C PHE A 12 -42.11 26.42 3.30
N ASN A 13 -43.21 27.17 3.33
CA ASN A 13 -43.22 28.56 3.82
C ASN A 13 -43.23 28.68 5.35
N GLN A 14 -43.63 27.63 6.07
CA GLN A 14 -43.81 27.65 7.53
C GLN A 14 -42.68 26.93 8.29
N VAL A 15 -42.03 25.94 7.67
CA VAL A 15 -40.85 25.28 8.24
C VAL A 15 -39.56 25.97 7.81
N PRO A 16 -38.61 26.15 8.73
CA PRO A 16 -37.32 26.72 8.39
C PRO A 16 -36.55 25.74 7.47
N MET A 17 -36.14 26.20 6.29
CA MET A 17 -35.49 25.39 5.25
C MET A 17 -34.02 25.07 5.52
N TRP A 18 -33.41 25.70 6.52
CA TRP A 18 -31.99 25.53 6.84
C TRP A 18 -31.56 24.06 7.10
N PRO A 19 -32.37 23.15 7.68
CA PRO A 19 -31.95 21.75 7.86
C PRO A 19 -31.76 21.02 6.52
N LEU A 20 -32.62 21.28 5.54
CA LEU A 20 -32.51 20.68 4.20
C LEU A 20 -31.29 21.22 3.45
N VAL A 21 -31.00 22.52 3.61
CA VAL A 21 -29.79 23.14 3.06
C VAL A 21 -28.53 22.53 3.70
N LEU A 22 -28.50 22.38 5.04
CA LEU A 22 -27.38 21.72 5.72
C LEU A 22 -27.20 20.26 5.27
N LEU A 23 -28.30 19.52 5.10
CA LEU A 23 -28.25 18.16 4.59
C LEU A 23 -27.65 18.11 3.17
N ALA A 24 -28.13 18.97 2.26
CA ALA A 24 -27.62 19.05 0.90
C ALA A 24 -26.12 19.40 0.88
N VAL A 25 -25.70 20.35 1.72
CA VAL A 25 -24.30 20.73 1.89
C VAL A 25 -23.47 19.57 2.41
N ALA A 26 -23.95 18.84 3.43
CA ALA A 26 -23.26 17.67 3.98
C ALA A 26 -23.07 16.56 2.94
N ILE A 27 -24.10 16.30 2.11
CA ILE A 27 -24.02 15.32 1.01
C ILE A 27 -22.96 15.72 -0.01
N VAL A 28 -22.94 17.00 -0.42
CA VAL A 28 -21.94 17.51 -1.38
C VAL A 28 -20.53 17.37 -0.81
N PHE A 29 -20.30 17.80 0.44
CA PHE A 29 -18.99 17.66 1.08
C PHE A 29 -18.56 16.20 1.25
N SER A 30 -19.48 15.31 1.61
CA SER A 30 -19.20 13.87 1.70
C SER A 30 -18.76 13.30 0.34
N GLY A 31 -19.45 13.68 -0.75
CA GLY A 31 -19.09 13.23 -2.09
C GLY A 31 -17.72 13.75 -2.56
N ILE A 32 -17.41 15.03 -2.28
CA ILE A 32 -16.10 15.61 -2.59
C ILE A 32 -14.99 14.92 -1.77
N TYR A 33 -15.22 14.71 -0.48
CA TYR A 33 -14.28 14.04 0.41
C TYR A 33 -14.00 12.61 -0.06
N GLU A 34 -15.04 11.86 -0.40
CA GLU A 34 -14.90 10.50 -0.92
C GLU A 34 -14.12 10.47 -2.24
N LEU A 35 -14.40 11.39 -3.17
CA LEU A 35 -13.67 11.50 -4.43
C LEU A 35 -12.17 11.79 -4.19
N PHE A 36 -11.88 12.74 -3.31
CA PHE A 36 -10.51 13.13 -2.99
C PHE A 36 -9.76 11.99 -2.30
N HIS A 37 -10.38 11.33 -1.32
CA HIS A 37 -9.81 10.19 -0.62
C HIS A 37 -9.53 9.01 -1.56
N ARG A 38 -10.46 8.71 -2.48
CA ARG A 38 -10.24 7.68 -3.51
C ARG A 38 -9.07 8.02 -4.43
N ARG A 39 -8.94 9.28 -4.85
CA ARG A 39 -7.80 9.73 -5.67
C ARG A 39 -6.48 9.66 -4.91
N GLN A 40 -6.43 10.17 -3.68
CA GLN A 40 -5.22 10.11 -2.86
C GLN A 40 -4.76 8.67 -2.64
N ARG A 41 -5.70 7.76 -2.37
CA ARG A 41 -5.39 6.33 -2.21
C ARG A 41 -4.81 5.72 -3.50
N ALA A 42 -5.36 6.05 -4.67
CA ALA A 42 -4.82 5.57 -5.94
C ALA A 42 -3.39 6.08 -6.18
N HIS A 43 -3.15 7.37 -5.93
CA HIS A 43 -1.80 7.95 -6.03
C HIS A 43 -0.82 7.30 -5.04
N ALA A 44 -1.20 7.14 -3.78
CA ALA A 44 -0.34 6.49 -2.79
C ALA A 44 -0.01 5.02 -3.14
N ILE A 45 -0.93 4.30 -3.78
CA ILE A 45 -0.67 2.96 -4.31
C ILE A 45 0.38 3.00 -5.42
N ASP A 46 0.22 3.88 -6.40
CA ASP A 46 1.14 4.00 -7.54
C ASP A 46 2.54 4.46 -7.08
N ASP A 47 2.59 5.45 -6.18
CA ASP A 47 3.81 5.97 -5.58
C ASP A 47 4.55 4.89 -4.78
N PHE A 48 3.84 4.13 -3.94
CA PHE A 48 4.42 3.02 -3.18
C PHE A 48 5.02 1.94 -4.09
N ARG A 49 4.27 1.51 -5.12
CA ARG A 49 4.76 0.51 -6.07
C ARG A 49 5.98 1.01 -6.83
N SER A 50 5.90 2.23 -7.37
CA SER A 50 7.01 2.80 -8.13
C SER A 50 8.26 2.99 -7.28
N ALA A 51 8.13 3.42 -6.02
CA ALA A 51 9.24 3.58 -5.10
C ALA A 51 9.91 2.24 -4.75
N ILE A 52 9.14 1.18 -4.48
CA ILE A 52 9.69 -0.16 -4.26
C ILE A 52 10.41 -0.68 -5.51
N LEU A 53 9.78 -0.57 -6.69
CA LEU A 53 10.37 -1.02 -7.96
C LEU A 53 11.65 -0.25 -8.30
N SER A 54 11.70 1.04 -8.01
CA SER A 54 12.88 1.87 -8.21
C SER A 54 14.01 1.47 -7.24
N THR A 55 13.70 1.34 -5.95
CA THR A 55 14.67 1.00 -4.89
C THR A 55 15.30 -0.37 -5.10
N LEU A 56 14.48 -1.34 -5.55
CA LEU A 56 14.88 -2.72 -5.81
C LEU A 56 15.12 -2.98 -7.31
N SER A 57 15.36 -1.94 -8.10
CA SER A 57 15.63 -2.05 -9.52
C SER A 57 16.82 -3.00 -9.77
N GLY A 58 16.64 -3.93 -10.72
CA GLY A 58 17.61 -4.97 -11.04
C GLY A 58 17.58 -6.21 -10.13
N LEU A 59 16.86 -6.17 -9.00
CA LEU A 59 16.59 -7.33 -8.12
C LEU A 59 15.16 -7.86 -8.26
N TYR A 60 14.20 -6.96 -8.48
CA TYR A 60 12.78 -7.26 -8.63
C TYR A 60 12.21 -6.46 -9.82
N PRO A 61 11.24 -6.98 -10.61
CA PRO A 61 10.57 -8.28 -10.48
C PRO A 61 11.44 -9.46 -10.94
N GLU A 62 12.32 -9.28 -11.92
CA GLU A 62 13.27 -10.29 -12.33
C GLU A 62 14.70 -9.83 -11.99
N PRO A 63 15.52 -10.68 -11.34
CA PRO A 63 16.87 -10.31 -10.99
C PRO A 63 17.75 -10.27 -12.25
N THR A 64 17.98 -9.07 -12.77
CA THR A 64 18.87 -8.85 -13.94
C THR A 64 20.33 -8.73 -13.49
N ASN A 65 20.57 -8.10 -12.33
CA ASN A 65 21.91 -7.82 -11.81
C ASN A 65 21.94 -8.14 -10.30
N TRP A 66 22.17 -9.41 -9.96
CA TRP A 66 22.33 -9.81 -8.57
C TRP A 66 23.72 -9.38 -8.05
N PRO A 67 23.80 -8.45 -7.09
CA PRO A 67 25.07 -7.94 -6.59
C PRO A 67 25.82 -9.01 -5.80
N LYS A 68 27.16 -8.91 -5.82
CA LYS A 68 28.02 -9.57 -4.82
C LYS A 68 27.88 -8.82 -3.50
N SER A 69 27.88 -9.55 -2.39
CA SER A 69 27.59 -9.07 -1.03
C SER A 69 26.15 -8.56 -0.90
N ILE A 70 25.20 -9.43 -1.23
CA ILE A 70 23.77 -9.10 -1.26
C ILE A 70 23.24 -8.62 0.10
N ASP A 71 23.80 -9.15 1.19
CA ASP A 71 23.49 -8.77 2.57
C ASP A 71 23.77 -7.27 2.79
N THR A 72 24.95 -6.83 2.39
CA THR A 72 25.40 -5.44 2.54
C THR A 72 24.60 -4.52 1.62
N TYR A 73 24.33 -4.98 0.39
CA TYR A 73 23.56 -4.23 -0.59
C TYR A 73 22.11 -3.98 -0.14
N LEU A 74 21.45 -5.01 0.42
CA LEU A 74 20.08 -4.92 0.93
C LEU A 74 20.03 -4.14 2.24
N CYS A 75 20.96 -4.38 3.16
CA CYS A 75 21.06 -3.61 4.41
C CYS A 75 21.22 -2.11 4.14
N ALA A 76 21.99 -1.71 3.12
CA ALA A 76 22.13 -0.31 2.73
C ALA A 76 20.83 0.33 2.22
N ARG A 77 19.88 -0.47 1.71
CA ARG A 77 18.57 -0.01 1.20
C ARG A 77 17.45 -0.09 2.23
N LEU A 78 17.67 -0.78 3.35
CA LEU A 78 16.67 -0.88 4.42
C LEU A 78 16.14 0.47 4.91
N PRO A 79 16.96 1.53 5.10
CA PRO A 79 16.43 2.82 5.52
C PRO A 79 15.45 3.43 4.51
N VAL A 80 15.77 3.35 3.21
CA VAL A 80 14.91 3.84 2.12
C VAL A 80 13.63 3.02 2.03
N MET A 81 13.74 1.70 2.13
CA MET A 81 12.56 0.83 2.18
C MET A 81 11.67 1.13 3.39
N GLN A 82 12.27 1.42 4.54
CA GLN A 82 11.51 1.77 5.75
C GLN A 82 10.72 3.07 5.55
N GLU A 83 11.33 4.10 4.97
CA GLU A 83 10.65 5.36 4.65
C GLU A 83 9.43 5.11 3.74
N ILE A 84 9.60 4.34 2.66
CA ILE A 84 8.51 3.98 1.74
C ILE A 84 7.37 3.23 2.47
N ILE A 85 7.71 2.34 3.40
CA ILE A 85 6.75 1.55 4.18
C ILE A 85 5.99 2.43 5.18
N ASP A 86 6.70 3.30 5.90
CA ASP A 86 6.11 4.20 6.88
C ASP A 86 5.20 5.26 6.19
N ASP A 87 5.57 5.74 5.01
CA ASP A 87 4.77 6.67 4.20
C ASP A 87 3.48 6.03 3.66
N PHE A 88 3.51 4.75 3.28
CA PHE A 88 2.32 4.06 2.78
C PHE A 88 1.38 3.58 3.88
N LYS A 89 1.90 3.38 5.10
CA LYS A 89 1.17 2.85 6.26
C LYS A 89 -0.19 3.52 6.54
N PRO A 90 -0.36 4.86 6.45
CA PRO A 90 -1.65 5.51 6.66
C PRO A 90 -2.72 5.15 5.62
N THR A 91 -2.29 4.69 4.43
CA THR A 91 -3.18 4.27 3.33
C THR A 91 -3.69 2.83 3.50
N VAL A 92 -2.98 2.03 4.30
CA VAL A 92 -3.33 0.63 4.57
C VAL A 92 -4.60 0.57 5.41
N ARG A 93 -5.54 -0.31 5.04
CA ARG A 93 -6.77 -0.52 5.84
C ARG A 93 -6.40 -1.01 7.24
N GLN A 94 -7.10 -0.53 8.26
CA GLN A 94 -6.81 -0.87 9.65
C GLN A 94 -6.81 -2.39 9.91
N GLU A 95 -7.71 -3.13 9.25
CA GLU A 95 -7.81 -4.59 9.33
C GLU A 95 -6.59 -5.31 8.73
N SER A 96 -5.96 -4.75 7.68
CA SER A 96 -4.78 -5.32 7.03
C SER A 96 -3.47 -4.84 7.64
N LEU A 97 -3.50 -3.81 8.50
CA LEU A 97 -2.31 -3.23 9.13
C LEU A 97 -1.46 -4.25 9.90
N PRO A 98 -2.03 -5.21 10.66
CA PRO A 98 -1.23 -6.26 11.30
C PRO A 98 -0.51 -7.17 10.30
N ALA A 99 -1.18 -7.53 9.21
CA ALA A 99 -0.59 -8.35 8.15
C ALA A 99 0.52 -7.59 7.40
N TYR A 100 0.30 -6.30 7.13
CA TYR A 100 1.28 -5.41 6.52
C TYR A 100 2.56 -5.30 7.36
N ASN A 101 2.41 -5.00 8.66
CA ASN A 101 3.55 -4.90 9.57
C ASN A 101 4.33 -6.23 9.68
N ARG A 102 3.62 -7.36 9.65
CA ARG A 102 4.24 -8.69 9.66
C ARG A 102 5.01 -8.96 8.37
N ASP A 103 4.46 -8.60 7.21
CA ASP A 103 5.13 -8.78 5.93
C ASP A 103 6.39 -7.90 5.83
N TRP A 104 6.35 -6.68 6.41
CA TRP A 104 7.52 -5.82 6.56
C TRP A 104 8.58 -6.40 7.51
N ASP A 105 8.19 -6.86 8.69
CA ASP A 105 9.12 -7.48 9.65
C ASP A 105 9.82 -8.70 9.06
N ASN A 106 9.07 -9.56 8.36
CA ASN A 106 9.65 -10.71 7.64
C ASN A 106 10.69 -10.28 6.59
N TYR A 107 10.40 -9.24 5.82
CA TYR A 107 11.36 -8.69 4.85
C TYR A 107 12.59 -8.10 5.53
N TYR A 108 12.40 -7.33 6.60
CA TYR A 108 13.47 -6.70 7.37
C TYR A 108 14.42 -7.75 7.97
N GLN A 109 13.86 -8.78 8.63
CA GLN A 109 14.63 -9.88 9.21
C GLN A 109 15.37 -10.67 8.14
N PHE A 110 14.73 -10.93 7.01
CA PHE A 110 15.36 -11.62 5.88
C PHE A 110 16.61 -10.87 5.38
N CYS A 111 16.49 -9.55 5.20
CA CYS A 111 17.60 -8.72 4.72
C CYS A 111 18.76 -8.62 5.72
N ARG A 112 18.47 -8.68 7.03
CA ARG A 112 19.46 -8.47 8.08
C ARG A 112 20.18 -9.75 8.52
N ALA A 113 19.45 -10.87 8.61
CA ALA A 113 19.95 -12.07 9.28
C ALA A 113 20.00 -13.30 8.37
N GLU A 114 19.14 -13.36 7.34
CA GLU A 114 19.00 -14.58 6.57
C GLU A 114 19.79 -14.59 5.29
N ILE A 115 19.75 -13.51 4.50
CA ILE A 115 20.35 -13.46 3.18
C ILE A 115 21.86 -13.22 3.26
N THR A 116 22.63 -14.07 2.61
CA THR A 116 24.10 -14.03 2.52
C THR A 116 24.53 -14.64 1.19
N ASP A 117 25.64 -14.17 0.65
CA ASP A 117 26.20 -14.69 -0.61
C ASP A 117 26.39 -16.22 -0.57
N ASP A 118 26.89 -16.75 0.55
CA ASP A 118 27.14 -18.17 0.75
C ASP A 118 25.86 -19.00 0.58
N LYS A 119 24.72 -18.53 1.11
CA LYS A 119 23.43 -19.22 0.94
C LYS A 119 22.89 -19.11 -0.48
N CYS A 120 23.13 -17.99 -1.16
CA CYS A 120 22.79 -17.86 -2.56
C CYS A 120 23.61 -18.84 -3.42
N THR A 121 24.91 -18.96 -3.16
CA THR A 121 25.79 -19.92 -3.86
C THR A 121 25.45 -21.37 -3.51
N ALA A 122 25.15 -21.67 -2.24
CA ALA A 122 24.73 -23.00 -1.81
C ALA A 122 23.42 -23.45 -2.48
N ALA A 123 22.45 -22.55 -2.60
CA ALA A 123 21.17 -22.83 -3.29
C ALA A 123 21.34 -23.02 -4.80
N GLU A 124 22.29 -22.32 -5.44
CA GLU A 124 22.63 -22.50 -6.85
C GLU A 124 23.33 -23.84 -7.11
N LEU A 125 24.19 -24.29 -6.18
CA LEU A 125 24.92 -25.55 -6.27
C LEU A 125 24.03 -26.77 -5.97
N ASN A 126 23.05 -26.64 -5.07
CA ASN A 126 22.16 -27.73 -4.66
C ASN A 126 20.68 -27.36 -4.86
N PRO A 127 20.20 -27.25 -6.10
CA PRO A 127 18.82 -26.90 -6.38
C PRO A 127 17.87 -27.97 -5.81
N GLY A 128 17.08 -27.61 -4.79
CA GLY A 128 16.05 -28.46 -4.19
C GLY A 128 16.31 -28.96 -2.77
N THR A 129 17.51 -28.78 -2.23
CA THR A 129 17.83 -29.15 -0.83
C THR A 129 17.63 -27.98 0.14
N GLU A 130 17.95 -26.75 -0.30
CA GLU A 130 17.76 -25.52 0.49
C GLU A 130 16.75 -24.58 -0.16
N PRO A 131 15.97 -23.81 0.64
CA PRO A 131 15.06 -22.81 0.12
C PRO A 131 15.83 -21.69 -0.58
N ASP A 132 15.59 -21.51 -1.87
CA ASP A 132 16.23 -20.49 -2.71
C ASP A 132 16.01 -19.06 -2.16
N PRO A 133 17.06 -18.39 -1.67
CA PRO A 133 16.95 -17.04 -1.11
C PRO A 133 16.40 -16.02 -2.11
N LYS A 134 16.65 -16.19 -3.43
CA LYS A 134 16.13 -15.29 -4.47
C LYS A 134 14.61 -15.43 -4.58
N LYS A 135 14.09 -16.65 -4.56
CA LYS A 135 12.64 -16.91 -4.53
C LYS A 135 11.99 -16.42 -3.24
N LYS A 136 12.66 -16.60 -2.09
CA LYS A 136 12.17 -16.08 -0.81
C LYS A 136 12.11 -14.55 -0.84
N PHE A 137 13.17 -13.88 -1.31
CA PHE A 137 13.19 -12.43 -1.51
C PHE A 137 12.03 -11.96 -2.38
N HIS A 138 11.85 -12.56 -3.56
CA HIS A 138 10.77 -12.21 -4.47
C HIS A 138 9.40 -12.35 -3.79
N THR A 139 9.18 -13.45 -3.07
CA THR A 139 7.93 -13.70 -2.34
C THR A 139 7.67 -12.64 -1.27
N LEU A 140 8.70 -12.22 -0.52
CA LEU A 140 8.57 -11.18 0.50
C LEU A 140 8.20 -9.82 -0.11
N VAL A 141 8.86 -9.44 -1.21
CA VAL A 141 8.55 -8.20 -1.93
C VAL A 141 7.14 -8.26 -2.55
N SER A 142 6.74 -9.39 -3.14
CA SER A 142 5.38 -9.56 -3.66
C SER A 142 4.31 -9.49 -2.56
N ASN A 143 4.59 -10.02 -1.37
CA ASN A 143 3.68 -9.91 -0.23
C ASN A 143 3.48 -8.46 0.22
N LEU A 144 4.56 -7.66 0.25
CA LEU A 144 4.48 -6.22 0.51
C LEU A 144 3.64 -5.49 -0.54
N LEU A 145 3.92 -5.73 -1.82
CA LEU A 145 3.19 -5.12 -2.94
C LEU A 145 1.71 -5.52 -3.00
N ARG A 146 1.33 -6.66 -2.44
CA ARG A 146 -0.07 -7.11 -2.37
C ARG A 146 -0.96 -6.17 -1.56
N HIS A 147 -0.40 -5.43 -0.60
CA HIS A 147 -1.16 -4.44 0.19
C HIS A 147 -1.46 -3.16 -0.59
N ALA A 148 -0.85 -3.01 -1.77
CA ALA A 148 -1.09 -1.92 -2.71
C ALA A 148 -1.81 -2.41 -3.98
N ASN A 149 -2.74 -3.35 -3.83
CA ASN A 149 -3.67 -3.82 -4.88
C ASN A 149 -5.11 -3.36 -4.59
#